data_AF-A0A7Y2GFX4-F1
#
_entry.id   AF-A0A7Y2GFX4-F1
#
_cell.length_a   1.000
_cell.length_b   1.000
_cell.length_c   1.000
_cell.angle_alpha   90.00
_cell.angle_beta   90.00
_cell.angle_gamma   90.00
#
_symmetry.space_group_name_H-M   'P 1'
#
loop_
_entity.id
_entity.type
_entity.pdbx_description
1 polymer ?
#
loop_
_entity_poly.entity_id
_entity_poly.type
_entity_poly.pdbx_seq_one_letter_code
_entity_poly.pdbx_strand_id
1 'polypeptide(L)'
;MRSEVHILPGEIKAGTMLRELYGYRELFYQLVWRDVKVRYKQTLLGVVWALIQPALTAFIFTIIFSRVAGMEMKQIPYWIFALSGFTFWTFANSSVNFASASLVNHKELVTKIYFPRAIVPLSAVGAYFVDLMLTLLVLFGGMVYFGAPVTWRVLLVPAFLVFLVVIVASLNLLLSAVNVRFR
;
A
#
# COMPACT_ATOMS: atom_id res chain seq x y z
N MET A 1 -13.01 -34.41 -17.10
CA MET A 1 -13.77 -33.40 -17.88
C MET A 1 -13.31 -32.03 -17.44
N ARG A 2 -12.38 -31.42 -18.19
CA ARG A 2 -11.89 -30.05 -17.95
C ARG A 2 -12.94 -29.09 -18.47
N SER A 3 -13.54 -28.30 -17.58
CA SER A 3 -14.35 -27.15 -17.96
C SER A 3 -13.43 -26.07 -18.50
N GLU A 4 -13.25 -26.02 -19.82
CA GLU A 4 -12.62 -24.88 -20.48
C GLU A 4 -13.56 -23.69 -20.38
N VAL A 5 -13.20 -22.73 -19.53
CA VAL A 5 -13.93 -21.47 -19.38
C VAL A 5 -13.60 -20.63 -20.60
N HIS A 6 -14.49 -20.67 -21.58
CA HIS A 6 -14.45 -19.86 -22.78
C HIS A 6 -14.86 -18.42 -22.41
N ILE A 7 -13.88 -17.54 -22.22
CA ILE A 7 -14.12 -16.13 -21.88
C ILE A 7 -14.36 -15.38 -23.19
N LEU A 8 -15.63 -15.12 -23.50
CA LEU A 8 -16.03 -14.21 -24.56
C LEU A 8 -15.66 -12.75 -24.18
N PRO A 9 -15.12 -11.94 -25.11
CA PRO A 9 -14.87 -10.53 -24.88
C PRO A 9 -16.20 -9.78 -24.96
N GLY A 10 -16.71 -9.27 -23.85
CA GLY A 10 -17.98 -8.53 -23.90
C GLY A 10 -18.36 -7.76 -22.64
N GLU A 11 -18.40 -8.39 -21.47
CA GLU A 11 -18.90 -7.72 -20.28
C GLU A 11 -18.06 -8.05 -19.05
N ILE A 12 -17.13 -7.15 -18.69
CA ILE A 12 -16.40 -7.21 -17.43
C ILE A 12 -17.38 -6.80 -16.32
N LYS A 13 -18.24 -7.71 -15.88
CA LYS A 13 -19.07 -7.50 -14.69
C LYS A 13 -18.15 -7.59 -13.47
N ALA A 14 -18.17 -6.56 -12.62
CA ALA A 14 -17.35 -6.49 -11.41
C ALA A 14 -17.51 -7.73 -10.51
N GLY A 15 -18.73 -8.30 -10.44
CA GLY A 15 -19.00 -9.53 -9.70
C GLY A 15 -18.27 -10.78 -10.24
N THR A 16 -18.11 -10.90 -11.55
CA THR A 16 -17.38 -12.01 -12.17
C THR A 16 -15.88 -11.87 -11.93
N MET A 17 -15.36 -10.65 -12.01
CA MET A 17 -13.96 -10.35 -11.69
C MET A 17 -13.62 -10.68 -10.23
N LEU A 18 -14.50 -10.33 -9.28
CA LEU A 18 -14.30 -10.66 -7.86
C LEU A 18 -14.33 -12.17 -7.61
N ARG A 19 -15.20 -12.91 -8.30
CA ARG A 19 -15.29 -14.37 -8.18
C ARG A 19 -14.06 -15.08 -8.75
N GLU A 20 -13.55 -14.60 -9.88
CA GLU A 20 -12.27 -15.07 -10.42
C GLU A 20 -11.12 -14.74 -9.47
N LEU A 21 -11.06 -13.51 -8.94
CA LEU A 21 -10.04 -13.09 -7.98
C LEU A 21 -9.99 -14.01 -6.75
N TYR A 22 -11.15 -14.42 -6.24
CA TYR A 22 -11.26 -15.34 -5.11
C TYR A 22 -10.72 -16.75 -5.43
N GLY A 23 -10.90 -17.22 -6.68
CA GLY A 23 -10.34 -18.49 -7.15
C GLY A 23 -8.81 -18.48 -7.25
N TYR A 24 -8.20 -17.31 -7.48
CA TYR A 24 -6.75 -17.13 -7.57
C TYR A 24 -6.12 -16.52 -6.30
N ARG A 25 -6.79 -16.60 -5.14
CA ARG A 25 -6.28 -16.06 -3.86
C ARG A 25 -4.90 -16.58 -3.46
N GLU A 26 -4.59 -17.82 -3.82
CA GLU A 26 -3.31 -18.46 -3.52
C GLU A 26 -2.19 -17.81 -4.33
N LEU A 27 -2.45 -17.56 -5.63
CA LEU A 27 -1.53 -16.84 -6.51
C LEU A 27 -1.35 -15.39 -6.04
N PHE A 28 -2.43 -14.72 -5.66
CA PHE A 28 -2.39 -13.37 -5.10
C PHE A 28 -1.47 -13.32 -3.87
N TYR A 29 -1.65 -14.25 -2.92
CA TYR A 29 -0.82 -14.30 -1.71
C TYR A 29 0.64 -14.59 -2.04
N GLN A 30 0.92 -15.51 -2.97
CA GLN A 30 2.28 -15.81 -3.41
C GLN A 30 2.95 -14.59 -4.07
N LEU A 31 2.23 -13.83 -4.90
CA LEU A 31 2.71 -12.60 -5.52
C LEU A 31 3.03 -11.54 -4.47
N VAL A 32 2.09 -11.25 -3.57
CA VAL A 32 2.28 -10.30 -2.46
C VAL A 32 3.50 -10.70 -1.63
N TRP A 33 3.55 -11.96 -1.20
CA TRP A 33 4.63 -12.47 -0.35
C TRP A 33 5.99 -12.42 -1.04
N ARG A 34 6.03 -12.74 -2.33
CA ARG A 34 7.26 -12.64 -3.11
C ARG A 34 7.69 -11.18 -3.28
N ASP A 35 6.77 -10.27 -3.57
CA ASP A 35 7.10 -8.85 -3.75
C ASP A 35 7.61 -8.22 -2.44
N VAL A 36 6.98 -8.58 -1.31
CA VAL A 36 7.47 -8.28 0.05
C VAL A 36 8.87 -8.88 0.23
N LYS A 37 9.07 -10.18 -0.01
CA LYS A 37 10.39 -10.81 0.12
C LYS A 37 11.45 -10.15 -0.74
N VAL A 38 11.17 -9.79 -1.99
CA VAL A 38 12.14 -9.13 -2.88
C VAL A 38 12.55 -7.78 -2.30
N ARG A 39 11.58 -6.99 -1.84
CA ARG A 39 11.84 -5.69 -1.20
C ARG A 39 12.69 -5.80 0.05
N TYR A 40 12.38 -6.76 0.92
CA TYR A 40 13.06 -6.94 2.19
C TYR A 40 14.36 -7.76 2.10
N LYS A 41 14.56 -8.59 1.05
CA LYS A 41 15.80 -9.35 0.81
C LYS A 41 16.92 -8.53 0.20
N GLN A 42 16.62 -7.51 -0.60
CA GLN A 42 17.65 -6.79 -1.37
C GLN A 42 18.56 -5.89 -0.51
N THR A 43 18.33 -5.79 0.79
CA THR A 43 19.21 -5.04 1.71
C THR A 43 19.54 -5.89 2.94
N LEU A 44 20.82 -5.98 3.29
CA LEU A 44 21.34 -6.61 4.52
C LEU A 44 20.70 -6.05 5.81
N LEU A 45 20.03 -4.88 5.70
CA LEU A 45 19.33 -4.15 6.75
C LEU A 45 17.81 -4.01 6.46
N GLY A 46 17.20 -4.83 5.61
CA GLY A 46 15.92 -4.52 4.94
C GLY A 46 14.74 -4.07 5.81
N VAL A 47 14.47 -4.76 6.93
CA VAL A 47 13.38 -4.36 7.84
C VAL A 47 13.73 -3.08 8.60
N VAL A 48 14.99 -2.96 9.03
CA VAL A 48 15.50 -1.77 9.72
C VAL A 48 15.45 -0.56 8.79
N TRP A 49 15.77 -0.75 7.51
CA TRP A 49 15.73 0.30 6.50
C TRP A 49 14.33 0.85 6.25
N ALA A 50 13.32 -0.04 6.18
CA ALA A 50 11.92 0.34 6.04
C ALA A 50 11.41 1.17 7.25
N LEU A 51 12.00 1.00 8.44
CA LEU A 51 11.69 1.78 9.64
C LEU A 51 12.49 3.09 9.71
N ILE A 52 13.73 3.09 9.20
CA ILE A 52 14.61 4.26 9.14
C ILE A 52 13.99 5.36 8.27
N GLN A 53 13.41 5.02 7.12
CA GLN A 53 12.86 6.02 6.19
C GLN A 53 11.73 6.86 6.82
N PRO A 54 10.68 6.28 7.42
CA PRO A 54 9.67 7.03 8.17
C PRO A 54 10.25 7.83 9.33
N ALA A 55 11.20 7.25 10.09
CA ALA A 55 11.82 7.90 11.24
C ALA A 55 12.65 9.14 10.85
N LEU A 56 13.46 9.03 9.78
CA LEU A 56 14.19 10.17 9.21
C LEU A 56 13.24 11.24 8.71
N THR A 57 12.16 10.84 8.04
CA THR A 57 11.15 11.78 7.54
C THR A 57 10.49 12.54 8.70
N ALA A 58 10.14 11.83 9.78
CA ALA A 58 9.61 12.42 11.01
C ALA A 58 10.60 13.40 11.66
N PHE A 59 11.86 13.01 11.73
CA PHE A 59 12.94 13.84 12.28
C PHE A 59 13.15 15.13 11.47
N ILE A 60 13.21 15.01 10.14
CA ILE A 60 13.34 16.15 9.23
C ILE A 60 12.13 17.09 9.37
N PHE A 61 10.91 16.56 9.37
CA PHE A 61 9.71 17.38 9.57
C PHE A 61 9.69 18.05 10.93
N THR A 62 10.17 17.39 12.00
CA THR A 62 10.33 18.02 13.32
C THR A 62 11.23 19.22 13.24
N ILE A 63 12.44 19.07 12.67
CA ILE A 63 13.43 20.15 12.62
C ILE A 63 12.92 21.31 11.78
N ILE A 64 12.39 21.04 10.59
CA ILE A 64 11.91 22.07 9.68
C ILE A 64 10.77 22.85 10.34
N PHE A 65 9.73 22.18 10.84
CA PHE A 65 8.57 22.89 11.37
C PHE A 65 8.79 23.46 12.79
N SER A 66 9.66 22.84 13.59
CA SER A 66 10.06 23.43 14.88
C SER A 66 10.87 24.71 14.69
N ARG A 67 11.81 24.76 13.75
CA ARG A 67 12.66 25.95 13.52
C ARG A 67 12.06 26.98 12.58
N VAL A 68 11.32 26.57 11.55
CA VAL A 68 10.83 27.48 10.49
C VAL A 68 9.43 27.99 10.79
N ALA A 69 8.55 27.16 11.37
CA ALA A 69 7.16 27.56 11.60
C ALA A 69 6.87 28.12 13.00
N GLY A 70 7.84 28.04 13.95
CA GLY A 70 7.66 28.54 15.32
C GLY A 70 6.47 27.93 16.07
N MET A 71 5.90 26.82 15.56
CA MET A 71 4.73 26.17 16.12
C MET A 71 5.15 25.29 17.31
N GLU A 72 5.32 25.92 18.47
CA GLU A 72 5.45 25.22 19.74
C GLU A 72 4.10 24.62 20.13
N MET A 73 3.78 23.44 19.58
CA MET A 73 2.70 22.61 20.09
C MET A 73 3.08 22.13 21.50
N LYS A 74 2.64 22.86 22.54
CA LYS A 74 3.00 22.61 23.96
C LYS A 74 2.65 21.21 24.49
N GLN A 75 1.81 20.43 23.81
CA GLN A 75 1.28 19.16 24.33
C GLN A 75 1.51 17.93 23.45
N ILE A 76 1.84 18.07 22.17
CA ILE A 76 2.08 16.93 21.27
C ILE A 76 3.24 17.26 20.32
N PRO A 77 4.26 16.39 20.21
CA PRO A 77 5.33 16.59 19.24
C PRO A 77 4.82 16.65 17.80
N TYR A 78 5.26 17.67 17.04
CA TYR A 78 4.80 17.92 15.66
C TYR A 78 4.99 16.73 14.71
N TRP A 79 6.04 15.91 14.92
CA TRP A 79 6.27 14.74 14.07
C TRP A 79 5.17 13.69 14.15
N ILE A 80 4.48 13.56 15.28
CA ILE A 80 3.37 12.61 15.40
C ILE A 80 2.21 13.07 14.50
N PHE A 81 1.93 14.38 14.49
CA PHE A 81 0.95 14.99 13.60
C PHE A 81 1.37 14.84 12.13
N ALA A 82 2.60 15.21 11.79
CA ALA A 82 3.10 15.12 10.41
C ALA A 82 3.15 13.67 9.90
N LEU A 83 3.64 12.73 10.71
CA LEU A 83 3.66 11.30 10.37
C LEU A 83 2.26 10.76 10.12
N SER A 84 1.24 11.22 10.85
CA SER A 84 -0.13 10.72 10.65
C SER A 84 -0.61 10.96 9.22
N GLY A 85 -0.51 12.18 8.70
CA GLY A 85 -0.90 12.49 7.32
C GLY A 85 0.06 11.90 6.29
N PHE A 86 1.36 11.98 6.58
CA PHE A 86 2.40 11.51 5.67
C PHE A 86 2.33 10.01 5.41
N THR A 87 2.01 9.21 6.44
CA THR A 87 1.87 7.74 6.32
C THR A 87 0.80 7.32 5.31
N PHE A 88 -0.35 8.01 5.29
CA PHE A 88 -1.40 7.71 4.32
C PHE A 88 -1.01 8.14 2.90
N TRP A 89 -0.36 9.31 2.78
CA TRP A 89 0.15 9.80 1.51
C TRP A 89 1.20 8.87 0.92
N THR A 90 2.18 8.42 1.71
CA THR A 90 3.25 7.52 1.24
C THR A 90 2.69 6.17 0.80
N PHE A 91 1.71 5.63 1.53
CA PHE A 91 1.01 4.41 1.13
C PHE A 91 0.34 4.57 -0.25
N ALA A 92 -0.45 5.63 -0.44
CA ALA A 92 -1.13 5.87 -1.71
C ALA A 92 -0.14 6.08 -2.87
N ASN A 93 0.84 6.96 -2.67
CA ASN A 93 1.86 7.30 -3.67
C ASN A 93 2.66 6.06 -4.08
N SER A 94 3.10 5.27 -3.11
CA SER A 94 3.97 4.12 -3.39
C SER A 94 3.19 2.93 -3.97
N SER A 95 1.95 2.71 -3.52
CA SER A 95 1.06 1.70 -4.12
C SER A 95 0.76 2.00 -5.59
N VAL A 96 0.52 3.26 -5.94
CA VAL A 96 0.24 3.70 -7.32
C VAL A 96 1.47 3.55 -8.22
N ASN A 97 2.64 4.01 -7.75
CA ASN A 97 3.88 3.89 -8.51
C ASN A 97 4.25 2.43 -8.77
N PHE A 98 4.10 1.57 -7.76
CA PHE A 98 4.40 0.16 -7.91
C PHE A 98 3.38 -0.56 -8.78
N ALA A 99 2.08 -0.27 -8.67
CA ALA A 99 1.08 -0.84 -9.58
C ALA A 99 1.38 -0.51 -11.04
N SER A 100 1.83 0.72 -11.32
CA SER A 100 2.23 1.17 -12.65
C SER A 100 3.47 0.43 -13.19
N ALA A 101 4.45 0.16 -12.33
CA ALA A 101 5.65 -0.60 -12.67
C ALA A 101 5.41 -2.13 -12.72
N SER A 102 4.46 -2.63 -11.93
CA SER A 102 4.18 -4.06 -11.75
C SER A 102 3.68 -4.70 -13.05
N LEU A 103 2.85 -4.02 -13.83
CA LEU A 103 2.45 -4.54 -15.15
C LEU A 103 3.63 -4.76 -16.12
N VAL A 104 4.71 -4.01 -15.95
CA VAL A 104 5.91 -4.09 -16.81
C VAL A 104 6.84 -5.18 -16.31
N ASN A 105 7.10 -5.17 -15.00
CA ASN A 105 8.02 -6.11 -14.36
C ASN A 105 7.49 -7.55 -14.35
N HIS A 106 6.17 -7.73 -14.45
CA HIS A 106 5.53 -9.05 -14.47
C HIS A 106 5.21 -9.58 -15.87
N LYS A 107 5.68 -8.92 -16.94
CA LYS A 107 5.40 -9.34 -18.33
C LYS A 107 5.69 -10.83 -18.56
N GLU A 108 6.78 -11.38 -18.02
CA GLU A 108 7.13 -12.80 -18.18
C GLU A 108 6.18 -13.78 -17.48
N LEU A 109 5.54 -13.38 -16.39
CA LEU A 109 4.52 -14.19 -15.71
C LEU A 109 3.21 -14.18 -16.50
N VAL A 110 2.81 -13.01 -17.02
CA VAL A 110 1.59 -12.82 -17.82
C VAL A 110 1.56 -13.73 -19.05
N THR A 111 2.73 -14.05 -19.62
CA THR A 111 2.81 -14.89 -20.82
C THR A 111 2.73 -16.39 -20.57
N LYS A 112 2.97 -16.87 -19.33
CA LYS A 112 3.06 -18.32 -19.04
C LYS A 112 1.84 -18.92 -18.35
N ILE A 113 1.00 -18.11 -17.69
CA ILE A 113 -0.17 -18.59 -16.95
C ILE A 113 -1.33 -17.63 -17.24
N TYR A 114 -2.51 -18.15 -17.59
CA TYR A 114 -3.71 -17.33 -17.73
C TYR A 114 -4.16 -16.88 -16.34
N PHE A 115 -4.10 -15.58 -16.04
CA PHE A 115 -4.61 -15.01 -14.79
C PHE A 115 -5.34 -13.69 -15.01
N PRO A 116 -6.33 -13.36 -14.15
CA PRO A 116 -7.02 -12.07 -14.20
C PRO A 116 -6.03 -10.91 -14.05
N ARG A 117 -5.98 -10.05 -15.06
CA ARG A 117 -5.13 -8.84 -15.12
C ARG A 117 -5.27 -7.88 -13.92
N ALA A 118 -6.36 -7.98 -13.16
CA ALA A 118 -6.57 -7.21 -11.93
C ALA A 118 -5.72 -7.69 -10.73
N ILE A 119 -5.23 -8.93 -10.71
CA ILE A 119 -4.46 -9.48 -9.57
C ILE A 119 -3.16 -8.71 -9.35
N VAL A 120 -2.50 -8.27 -10.43
CA VAL A 120 -1.19 -7.60 -10.42
C VAL A 120 -1.24 -6.21 -9.73
N PRO A 121 -2.16 -5.29 -10.09
CA PRO A 121 -2.31 -4.03 -9.37
C PRO A 121 -2.86 -4.21 -7.96
N LEU A 122 -3.64 -5.26 -7.69
CA LEU A 122 -4.12 -5.58 -6.34
C LEU A 122 -2.99 -6.12 -5.44
N SER A 123 -2.06 -6.93 -5.98
CA SER A 123 -0.93 -7.45 -5.19
C SER A 123 0.00 -6.33 -4.75
N ALA A 124 0.12 -5.26 -5.55
CA ALA A 124 0.81 -4.03 -5.15
C ALA A 124 0.20 -3.43 -3.88
N VAL A 125 -1.13 -3.27 -3.83
CA VAL A 125 -1.82 -2.74 -2.64
C VAL A 125 -1.55 -3.63 -1.42
N GLY A 126 -1.61 -4.95 -1.60
CA GLY A 126 -1.32 -5.90 -0.52
C GLY A 126 0.11 -5.80 0.01
N ALA A 127 1.11 -5.62 -0.85
CA ALA A 127 2.50 -5.47 -0.44
C ALA A 127 2.73 -4.18 0.38
N TYR A 128 2.20 -3.04 -0.08
CA TYR A 128 2.33 -1.77 0.64
C TYR A 128 1.44 -1.68 1.88
N PHE A 129 0.38 -2.49 1.96
CA PHE A 129 -0.42 -2.59 3.17
C PHE A 129 0.42 -3.09 4.36
N VAL A 130 1.40 -3.99 4.12
CA VAL A 130 2.35 -4.42 5.15
C VAL A 130 3.21 -3.24 5.63
N ASP A 131 3.72 -2.43 4.71
CA ASP A 131 4.53 -1.24 5.04
C ASP A 131 3.70 -0.20 5.82
N LEU A 132 2.42 -0.03 5.47
CA LEU A 132 1.48 0.82 6.18
C LEU A 132 1.25 0.32 7.61
N MET A 133 1.08 -0.99 7.82
CA MET A 133 0.94 -1.58 9.15
C MET A 133 2.20 -1.37 10.01
N LEU A 134 3.39 -1.56 9.45
CA LEU A 134 4.65 -1.29 10.15
C LEU A 134 4.77 0.17 10.56
N THR A 135 4.46 1.10 9.65
CA THR A 135 4.53 2.54 9.92
C THR A 135 3.50 2.96 10.96
N LEU A 136 2.30 2.40 10.92
CA LEU A 136 1.27 2.63 11.95
C LEU A 136 1.69 2.12 13.32
N LEU A 137 2.36 0.96 13.40
CA LEU A 137 2.91 0.45 14.66
C LEU A 137 3.94 1.42 15.25
N VAL A 138 4.84 1.97 14.43
CA VAL A 138 5.81 2.98 14.86
C VAL A 138 5.11 4.25 15.34
N LEU A 139 4.10 4.71 14.61
CA LEU A 139 3.31 5.89 14.96
C LEU A 139 2.58 5.69 16.29
N PHE A 140 1.97 4.51 16.49
CA PHE A 140 1.26 4.18 17.72
C PHE A 140 2.22 4.07 18.92
N GLY A 141 3.38 3.42 18.73
CA GLY A 141 4.44 3.38 19.73
C GLY A 141 4.95 4.77 20.11
N GLY A 142 5.10 5.66 19.13
CA GLY A 142 5.45 7.07 19.34
C GLY A 142 4.38 7.84 20.12
N MET A 143 3.10 7.62 19.83
CA MET A 143 1.99 8.24 20.57
C MET A 143 1.98 7.84 22.05
N VAL A 144 2.22 6.55 22.35
CA VAL A 144 2.25 6.04 23.73
C VAL A 144 3.46 6.61 24.49
N TYR A 145 4.65 6.63 23.87
CA TYR A 145 5.86 7.12 24.54
C TYR A 145 5.78 8.61 24.89
N PHE A 146 5.17 9.44 24.02
CA PHE A 146 5.06 10.88 24.24
C PHE A 146 3.76 11.30 24.95
N GLY A 147 2.95 10.36 25.42
CA GLY A 147 1.73 10.65 26.19
C GLY A 147 0.65 11.38 25.40
N ALA A 148 0.61 11.21 24.07
CA ALA A 148 -0.43 11.83 23.25
C ALA A 148 -1.82 11.26 23.62
N PRO A 149 -2.87 12.08 23.73
CA PRO A 149 -4.19 11.62 24.15
C PRO A 149 -4.80 10.69 23.10
N VAL A 150 -4.74 9.38 23.38
CA VAL A 150 -5.45 8.33 22.63
C VAL A 150 -6.94 8.55 22.84
N THR A 151 -7.53 9.37 21.98
CA THR A 151 -8.96 9.71 22.02
C THR A 151 -9.77 8.57 21.39
N TRP A 152 -11.07 8.49 21.69
CA TRP A 152 -12.03 7.55 21.06
C TRP A 152 -11.98 7.52 19.52
N ARG A 153 -11.41 8.58 18.90
CA ARG A 153 -11.15 8.70 17.46
C ARG A 153 -10.23 7.61 16.90
N VAL A 154 -9.44 6.91 17.71
CA VAL A 154 -8.63 5.77 17.25
C VAL A 154 -9.50 4.65 16.69
N LEU A 155 -10.75 4.51 17.15
CA LEU A 155 -11.69 3.53 16.60
C LEU A 155 -12.11 3.83 15.14
N LEU A 156 -11.90 5.07 14.66
CA LEU A 156 -12.17 5.46 13.27
C LEU A 156 -11.01 5.09 12.33
N VAL A 157 -9.81 4.81 12.87
CA VAL A 157 -8.63 4.47 12.07
C VAL A 157 -8.86 3.23 11.18
N PRO A 158 -9.43 2.12 11.68
CA PRO A 158 -9.72 0.96 10.83
C PRO A 158 -10.72 1.28 9.70
N ALA A 159 -11.76 2.05 9.99
CA ALA A 159 -12.74 2.45 8.98
C ALA A 159 -12.11 3.33 7.89
N PHE A 160 -11.26 4.28 8.30
CA PHE A 160 -10.50 5.11 7.37
C PHE A 160 -9.51 4.31 6.53
N LEU A 161 -8.84 3.32 7.13
CA LEU A 161 -7.93 2.42 6.41
C LEU A 161 -8.64 1.61 5.34
N VAL A 162 -9.82 1.04 5.65
CA VAL A 162 -10.62 0.33 4.65
C VAL A 162 -10.98 1.25 3.50
N PHE A 163 -11.44 2.47 3.79
CA PHE A 163 -11.77 3.45 2.76
C PHE A 163 -10.57 3.82 1.89
N LEU A 164 -9.40 4.04 2.51
CA LEU A 164 -8.16 4.35 1.81
C LEU A 164 -7.73 3.20 0.89
N VAL A 165 -7.76 1.96 1.37
CA VAL A 165 -7.41 0.77 0.59
C VAL A 165 -8.34 0.62 -0.61
N VAL A 166 -9.65 0.85 -0.43
CA VAL A 166 -10.62 0.80 -1.53
C VAL A 166 -10.32 1.87 -2.58
N ILE A 167 -10.10 3.12 -2.18
CA ILE A 167 -9.77 4.21 -3.11
C ILE A 167 -8.49 3.92 -3.88
N VAL A 168 -7.42 3.50 -3.19
CA VAL A 168 -6.13 3.21 -3.82
C VAL A 168 -6.25 2.01 -4.76
N ALA A 169 -6.99 0.96 -4.38
CA ALA A 169 -7.25 -0.17 -5.25
C ALA A 169 -8.02 0.23 -6.52
N SER A 170 -9.06 1.07 -6.39
CA SER A 170 -9.82 1.61 -7.53
C SER A 170 -8.93 2.44 -8.46
N LEU A 171 -8.11 3.34 -7.91
CA LEU A 171 -7.16 4.15 -8.69
C LEU A 171 -6.13 3.28 -9.41
N ASN A 172 -5.58 2.26 -8.73
CA ASN A 172 -4.62 1.34 -9.32
C ASN A 172 -5.21 0.56 -10.50
N LEU A 173 -6.47 0.12 -10.41
CA LEU A 173 -7.16 -0.56 -11.51
C LEU A 173 -7.38 0.38 -12.70
N LEU A 174 -7.81 1.62 -12.46
CA LEU A 174 -7.99 2.63 -13.51
C LEU A 174 -6.67 2.96 -14.21
N LEU A 175 -5.62 3.24 -13.44
CA LEU A 175 -4.29 3.55 -13.97
C LEU A 175 -3.68 2.37 -14.72
N SER A 176 -3.88 1.15 -14.22
CA SER A 176 -3.45 -0.06 -14.91
C SER A 176 -4.17 -0.24 -16.25
N ALA A 177 -5.47 0.06 -16.34
CA ALA A 177 -6.22 -0.01 -17.59
C ALA A 177 -5.75 1.04 -18.61
N VAL A 178 -5.47 2.25 -18.14
CA VAL A 178 -4.91 3.34 -18.95
C VAL A 178 -3.52 2.98 -19.49
N ASN A 179 -2.62 2.48 -18.63
CA ASN A 179 -1.25 2.10 -18.98
C ASN A 179 -1.20 1.00 -20.07
N VAL A 180 -2.17 0.07 -20.09
CA VAL A 180 -2.30 -0.94 -21.15
C VAL A 180 -2.76 -0.35 -22.48
N ARG A 181 -3.60 0.70 -22.46
CA ARG A 181 -4.11 1.31 -23.70
C ARG A 181 -3.07 2.20 -24.38
N PHE A 182 -2.19 2.82 -23.61
CA PHE A 182 -1.17 3.75 -24.13
C PHE A 182 0.19 3.08 -24.43
N ARG A 183 0.28 1.75 -24.40
CA ARG A 183 1.50 0.98 -24.71
C ARG A 183 1.25 -0.21 -25.60
#